data_AF-A0A2J7PK68-F1
#
_entry.id   AF-A0A2J7PK68-F1
#
_cell.length_a   1.000
_cell.length_b   1.000
_cell.length_c   1.000
_cell.angle_alpha   90.00
_cell.angle_beta   90.00
_cell.angle_gamma   90.00
#
_symmetry.space_group_name_H-M   'P 1'
#
loop_
_entity.id
_entity.type
_entity.pdbx_description
1 polymer ?
#
loop_
_entity_poly.entity_id
_entity_poly.type
_entity_poly.pdbx_seq_one_letter_code
_entity_poly.pdbx_strand_id
1 'polypeptide(L)'
;MRFRTWNVRIMYRAGSLRAVAVEIPKYNLDLVGIHDFRWDGVDIEPCEYNVYFKLTTGNESLHEISNGNAVRVENFATSKNLTVKSIMFPHRNIHKFTWPTPDGKIHNQIDHILIHRRRHSSMLDVRSFTAADCDTDHYLVVANARERLAVNK
;
A
#
# COMPACT_ATOMS: atom_id res chain seq x y z
N MET A 1 -12.92 9.84 9.45
CA MET A 1 -12.19 9.22 8.32
C MET A 1 -13.09 8.44 7.38
N ARG A 2 -12.86 8.50 6.07
CA ARG A 2 -13.42 7.57 5.07
C ARG A 2 -12.34 6.57 4.65
N PHE A 3 -12.55 5.30 4.97
CA PHE A 3 -11.69 4.17 4.61
C PHE A 3 -12.28 3.39 3.45
N ARG A 4 -11.44 2.92 2.53
CA ARG A 4 -11.78 1.94 1.49
C ARG A 4 -10.62 1.00 1.22
N THR A 5 -10.92 -0.17 0.67
CA THR A 5 -9.93 -1.13 0.18
C THR A 5 -10.19 -1.47 -1.28
N TRP A 6 -9.13 -1.79 -2.02
CA TRP A 6 -9.20 -2.35 -3.36
C TRP A 6 -8.32 -3.58 -3.50
N ASN A 7 -8.88 -4.60 -4.16
CA ASN A 7 -8.14 -5.76 -4.61
C ASN A 7 -7.52 -5.46 -5.99
N VAL A 8 -6.21 -5.63 -6.12
CA VAL A 8 -5.44 -5.28 -7.31
C VAL A 8 -5.33 -6.41 -8.33
N ARG A 9 -5.87 -7.61 -8.05
CA ARG A 9 -5.90 -8.73 -9.01
C ARG A 9 -6.57 -8.43 -10.35
N ILE A 10 -7.26 -7.30 -10.50
CA ILE A 10 -7.86 -6.86 -11.77
C ILE A 10 -7.28 -5.55 -12.32
N MET A 11 -6.30 -4.94 -11.62
CA MET A 11 -5.60 -3.77 -12.17
C MET A 11 -4.61 -4.11 -13.28
N TYR A 12 -4.42 -5.39 -13.59
CA TYR A 12 -3.61 -5.89 -14.70
C TYR A 12 -4.12 -5.45 -16.08
N ARG A 13 -5.40 -5.07 -16.20
CA ARG A 13 -5.95 -4.50 -17.44
C ARG A 13 -5.51 -3.05 -17.60
N ALA A 14 -4.95 -2.72 -18.77
CA ALA A 14 -4.67 -1.34 -19.15
C ALA A 14 -5.90 -0.45 -18.91
N GLY A 15 -5.74 0.60 -18.09
CA GLY A 15 -6.82 1.51 -17.73
C GLY A 15 -7.43 1.32 -16.34
N SER A 16 -7.23 0.19 -15.65
CA SER A 16 -7.80 -0.03 -14.31
C SER A 16 -7.27 0.94 -13.25
N LEU A 17 -5.96 1.20 -13.22
CA LEU A 17 -5.34 2.25 -12.38
C LEU A 17 -5.92 3.65 -12.67
N ARG A 18 -6.28 3.92 -13.93
CA ARG A 18 -6.91 5.18 -14.33
C ARG A 18 -8.38 5.25 -13.88
N ALA A 19 -9.13 4.15 -13.97
CA ALA A 19 -10.49 4.07 -13.46
C ALA A 19 -10.53 4.32 -11.95
N VAL A 20 -9.67 3.62 -11.23
CA VAL A 20 -9.33 3.84 -9.81
C VAL A 20 -9.05 5.33 -9.55
N ALA A 21 -8.12 5.93 -10.28
CA ALA A 21 -7.77 7.33 -10.15
C ALA A 21 -8.95 8.31 -10.38
N VAL A 22 -9.93 7.95 -11.21
CA VAL A 22 -11.15 8.74 -11.48
C VAL A 22 -12.18 8.60 -10.36
N GLU A 23 -12.26 7.46 -9.68
CA GLU A 23 -13.22 7.23 -8.60
C GLU A 23 -12.83 7.95 -7.29
N ILE A 24 -11.53 8.09 -6.99
CA ILE A 24 -11.03 8.71 -5.75
C ILE A 24 -11.64 10.09 -5.43
N PRO A 25 -11.61 11.08 -6.36
CA PRO A 25 -12.19 12.39 -6.08
C PRO A 25 -13.72 12.33 -5.90
N LYS A 26 -14.40 11.39 -6.56
CA LYS A 26 -15.88 11.24 -6.44
C LYS A 26 -16.31 10.91 -5.01
N TYR A 27 -15.50 10.17 -4.26
CA TYR A 27 -15.83 9.72 -2.91
C TYR A 27 -15.10 10.45 -1.78
N ASN A 28 -14.23 11.41 -2.12
CA ASN A 28 -13.44 12.19 -1.15
C ASN A 28 -12.73 11.28 -0.13
N LEU A 29 -11.88 10.37 -0.63
CA LEU A 29 -11.23 9.33 0.17
C LEU A 29 -10.13 9.89 1.06
N ASP A 30 -10.02 9.30 2.25
CA ASP A 30 -9.00 9.67 3.23
C ASP A 30 -7.97 8.58 3.43
N LEU A 31 -8.41 7.32 3.48
CA LEU A 31 -7.58 6.15 3.68
C LEU A 31 -7.93 5.10 2.62
N VAL A 32 -6.92 4.53 1.98
CA VAL A 32 -7.04 3.54 0.91
C VAL A 32 -6.12 2.37 1.22
N GLY A 33 -6.69 1.18 1.40
CA GLY A 33 -5.95 -0.09 1.39
C GLY A 33 -5.85 -0.61 -0.04
N ILE A 34 -4.66 -1.02 -0.46
CA ILE A 34 -4.41 -1.57 -1.78
C ILE A 34 -3.73 -2.94 -1.61
N HIS A 35 -4.32 -3.99 -2.18
CA HIS A 35 -3.94 -5.39 -1.94
C HIS A 35 -3.51 -6.14 -3.20
N ASP A 36 -2.51 -7.02 -3.08
CA ASP A 36 -2.07 -8.03 -4.08
C ASP A 36 -1.43 -7.52 -5.39
N PHE A 37 -0.16 -7.10 -5.32
CA PHE A 37 0.68 -6.70 -6.49
C PHE A 37 1.64 -7.82 -6.96
N ARG A 38 1.13 -8.93 -7.51
CA ARG A 38 1.96 -9.99 -8.11
C ARG A 38 1.97 -9.87 -9.64
N TRP A 39 3.14 -9.95 -10.30
CA TRP A 39 3.21 -10.10 -11.76
C TRP A 39 4.08 -11.33 -12.09
N ASP A 40 3.52 -12.24 -12.88
CA ASP A 40 4.16 -13.50 -13.29
C ASP A 40 5.23 -13.21 -14.35
N GLY A 41 6.41 -13.78 -14.15
CA GLY A 41 7.65 -13.44 -14.83
C GLY A 41 7.59 -13.38 -16.36
N VAL A 42 7.62 -12.16 -16.89
CA VAL A 42 8.14 -11.84 -18.22
C VAL A 42 8.95 -10.56 -18.09
N ASP A 43 10.26 -10.66 -18.34
CA ASP A 43 11.22 -9.56 -18.36
C ASP A 43 10.72 -8.39 -19.21
N ILE A 44 10.66 -7.20 -18.61
CA ILE A 44 10.74 -5.95 -19.36
C ILE A 44 11.65 -5.01 -18.56
N GLU A 45 12.81 -4.77 -19.16
CA GLU A 45 13.97 -3.91 -18.84
C GLU A 45 13.93 -3.00 -17.59
N PRO A 46 15.09 -2.81 -16.91
CA PRO A 46 15.20 -1.81 -15.86
C PRO A 46 14.81 -0.45 -16.43
N CYS A 47 13.73 0.13 -15.91
CA CYS A 47 13.44 1.54 -16.17
C CYS A 47 14.62 2.34 -15.63
N GLU A 48 15.42 2.86 -16.56
CA GLU A 48 16.54 3.78 -16.31
C GLU A 48 15.98 5.13 -15.85
N TYR A 49 15.46 5.15 -14.64
CA TYR A 49 15.05 6.35 -13.93
C TYR A 49 15.25 6.07 -12.44
N ASN A 50 16.46 6.37 -11.96
CA ASN A 50 16.73 6.54 -10.53
C ASN A 50 15.93 7.75 -10.03
N VAL A 51 14.65 7.54 -9.77
CA VAL A 51 13.76 8.56 -9.27
C VAL A 51 13.83 8.53 -7.74
N TYR A 52 14.72 9.34 -7.20
CA TYR A 52 14.83 9.60 -5.77
C TYR A 52 13.72 10.58 -5.33
N PHE A 53 12.47 10.11 -5.15
CA PHE A 53 11.42 10.89 -4.48
C PHE A 53 11.15 10.39 -3.05
N LYS A 54 12.12 10.64 -2.18
CA LYS A 54 12.16 10.30 -0.74
C LYS A 54 11.01 10.86 0.12
N LEU A 55 10.08 11.62 -0.45
CA LEU A 55 8.98 12.30 0.27
C LEU A 55 7.68 11.48 0.31
N THR A 56 7.44 10.60 -0.65
CA THR A 56 6.20 9.78 -0.72
C THR A 56 6.42 8.37 -0.17
N THR A 57 7.69 7.95 -0.11
CA THR A 57 8.13 6.57 0.07
C THR A 57 9.04 6.51 1.29
N GLY A 58 8.56 5.98 2.41
CA GLY A 58 9.31 5.92 3.67
C GLY A 58 10.47 4.93 3.63
N ASN A 59 11.41 5.05 4.58
CA ASN A 59 12.65 4.26 4.61
C ASN A 59 12.47 2.81 5.11
N GLU A 60 11.23 2.39 5.40
CA GLU A 60 10.93 1.11 6.06
C GLU A 60 10.38 0.05 5.10
N SER A 61 10.44 0.32 3.79
CA SER A 61 10.14 -0.64 2.73
C SER A 61 11.02 -1.89 2.85
N LEU A 62 10.45 -3.06 2.56
CA LEU A 62 11.19 -4.32 2.45
C LEU A 62 11.80 -4.55 1.05
N HIS A 63 11.47 -3.70 0.08
CA HIS A 63 12.02 -3.78 -1.27
C HIS A 63 13.30 -2.94 -1.36
N GLU A 64 14.44 -3.57 -1.65
CA GLU A 64 15.70 -2.86 -1.93
C GLU A 64 15.71 -2.20 -3.31
N ILE A 65 15.00 -2.79 -4.28
CA ILE A 65 14.85 -2.31 -5.64
C ILE A 65 13.37 -2.15 -5.94
N SER A 66 12.97 -0.94 -6.35
CA SER A 66 11.62 -0.69 -6.84
C SER A 66 11.41 -1.43 -8.16
N ASN A 67 10.66 -2.52 -8.14
CA ASN A 67 10.17 -3.14 -9.37
C ASN A 67 9.08 -2.26 -10.02
N GLY A 68 8.65 -2.61 -11.24
CA GLY A 68 7.63 -1.85 -11.96
C GLY A 68 6.31 -1.68 -11.20
N ASN A 69 5.97 -2.57 -10.26
CA ASN A 69 4.77 -2.45 -9.43
C ASN A 69 4.96 -1.41 -8.32
N ALA A 70 6.12 -1.39 -7.66
CA ALA A 70 6.45 -0.36 -6.68
C ALA A 70 6.39 1.05 -7.30
N VAL A 71 6.95 1.23 -8.50
CA VAL A 71 6.90 2.49 -9.25
C VAL A 71 5.45 2.90 -9.57
N ARG A 72 4.56 1.95 -9.90
CA ARG A 72 3.14 2.24 -10.15
C ARG A 72 2.40 2.71 -8.90
N VAL A 73 2.66 2.09 -7.75
CA VAL A 73 2.09 2.51 -6.46
C VAL A 73 2.56 3.91 -6.11
N GLU A 74 3.84 4.19 -6.30
CA GLU A 74 4.43 5.50 -6.04
C GLU A 74 3.86 6.58 -6.97
N ASN A 75 3.77 6.31 -8.27
CA ASN A 75 3.16 7.21 -9.25
C ASN A 75 1.69 7.47 -8.93
N PHE A 76 0.95 6.42 -8.56
CA PHE A 76 -0.43 6.54 -8.13
C PHE A 76 -0.55 7.43 -6.89
N ALA A 77 0.25 7.15 -5.85
CA ALA A 77 0.24 7.92 -4.61
C ALA A 77 0.56 9.40 -4.85
N THR A 78 1.61 9.67 -5.64
CA THR A 78 2.02 11.03 -6.02
C THR A 78 0.92 11.76 -6.79
N SER A 79 0.33 11.11 -7.80
CA SER A 79 -0.74 11.72 -8.62
C SER A 79 -2.03 12.04 -7.85
N LYS A 80 -2.22 11.42 -6.67
CA LYS A 80 -3.42 11.56 -5.84
C LYS A 80 -3.16 12.22 -4.50
N ASN A 81 -1.97 12.79 -4.31
CA ASN A 81 -1.56 13.41 -3.04
C ASN A 81 -1.79 12.47 -1.85
N LEU A 82 -1.46 11.19 -2.05
CA LEU A 82 -1.49 10.15 -1.04
C LEU A 82 -0.07 9.89 -0.53
N THR A 83 0.01 9.30 0.66
CA THR A 83 1.24 8.92 1.32
C THR A 83 1.18 7.44 1.67
N VAL A 84 2.18 6.65 1.26
CA VAL A 84 2.23 5.21 1.55
C VAL A 84 2.72 5.02 2.99
N LYS A 85 1.81 4.65 3.89
CA LYS A 85 2.08 4.61 5.33
C LYS A 85 2.69 3.31 5.81
N SER A 86 2.45 2.20 5.13
CA SER A 86 3.00 0.88 5.50
C SER A 86 4.54 0.79 5.45
N ILE A 87 5.21 1.79 4.89
CA ILE A 87 6.67 1.87 4.75
C ILE A 87 7.28 3.05 5.52
N MET A 88 6.50 3.72 6.38
CA MET A 88 6.97 4.89 7.14
C MET A 88 7.28 4.60 8.60
N PHE A 89 6.80 3.48 9.14
CA PHE A 89 6.93 3.16 10.55
C PHE A 89 8.05 2.15 10.79
N PRO A 90 9.01 2.45 11.68
CA PRO A 90 10.13 1.57 11.96
C PRO A 90 9.65 0.34 12.73
N HIS A 91 9.78 -0.82 12.09
CA HIS A 91 9.30 -2.09 12.61
C HIS A 91 10.26 -3.23 12.29
N ARG A 92 10.20 -4.32 13.07
CA ARG A 92 10.83 -5.59 12.67
C ARG A 92 10.15 -6.13 11.42
N ASN A 93 10.89 -6.87 10.58
CA ASN A 93 10.36 -7.39 9.29
C ASN A 93 9.10 -8.25 9.46
N ILE A 94 8.98 -9.00 10.57
CA ILE A 94 7.77 -9.76 10.92
C ILE A 94 6.49 -8.91 11.02
N HIS A 95 6.61 -7.60 11.21
CA HIS A 95 5.50 -6.66 11.26
C HIS A 95 5.34 -5.85 9.97
N LYS A 96 6.10 -6.17 8.92
CA LYS A 96 6.08 -5.51 7.61
C LYS A 96 5.60 -6.46 6.51
N PHE A 97 5.80 -7.76 6.68
CA PHE A 97 5.32 -8.79 5.77
C PHE A 97 3.80 -8.79 5.67
N THR A 98 3.26 -8.90 4.47
CA THR A 98 1.81 -8.98 4.23
C THR A 98 1.41 -10.26 3.50
N TRP A 99 2.38 -10.99 2.94
CA TRP A 99 2.13 -12.23 2.22
C TRP A 99 3.35 -13.16 2.25
N PRO A 100 3.23 -14.45 2.66
CA PRO A 100 4.23 -15.48 2.46
C PRO A 100 4.07 -16.19 1.11
N THR A 101 5.17 -16.67 0.52
CA THR A 101 5.11 -17.59 -0.62
C THR A 101 4.35 -18.87 -0.27
N PRO A 102 3.80 -19.61 -1.25
CA PRO A 102 3.06 -20.84 -0.98
C PRO A 102 3.85 -21.90 -0.20
N ASP A 103 5.19 -21.88 -0.31
CA ASP A 103 6.09 -22.75 0.45
C ASP A 103 6.49 -22.20 1.83
N GLY A 104 5.98 -21.02 2.19
CA GLY A 104 6.20 -20.33 3.47
C GLY A 104 7.60 -19.75 3.66
N LYS A 105 8.50 -19.84 2.68
CA LYS A 105 9.92 -19.49 2.86
C LYS A 105 10.19 -18.00 2.69
N ILE A 106 9.55 -17.37 1.72
CA ILE A 106 9.76 -15.97 1.39
C ILE A 106 8.57 -15.18 1.88
N HIS A 107 8.82 -14.02 2.48
CA HIS A 107 7.79 -13.14 2.99
C HIS A 107 7.92 -11.77 2.32
N ASN A 108 6.83 -11.30 1.74
CA ASN A 108 6.79 -10.10 0.91
C ASN A 108 5.88 -9.03 1.53
N GLN A 109 6.14 -7.77 1.19
CA GLN A 109 5.24 -6.64 1.46
C GLN A 109 4.54 -6.26 0.17
N ILE A 110 3.30 -6.71 -0.01
CA ILE A 110 2.49 -6.48 -1.22
C ILE A 110 1.15 -5.80 -0.93
N ASP A 111 0.80 -5.63 0.34
CA ASP A 111 -0.40 -4.92 0.76
C ASP A 111 0.01 -3.58 1.38
N HIS A 112 -0.55 -2.49 0.85
CA HIS A 112 -0.15 -1.14 1.21
C HIS A 112 -1.33 -0.32 1.70
N ILE A 113 -1.11 0.43 2.78
CA ILE A 113 -2.07 1.41 3.29
C ILE A 113 -1.59 2.79 2.88
N LEU A 114 -2.45 3.51 2.15
CA LEU A 114 -2.22 4.86 1.66
C LEU A 114 -3.19 5.83 2.32
N ILE A 115 -2.71 7.00 2.73
CA ILE A 115 -3.56 8.05 3.33
C ILE A 115 -3.40 9.36 2.57
N HIS A 116 -4.48 10.11 2.44
CA HIS A 116 -4.41 11.44 1.87
C HIS A 116 -3.47 12.32 2.70
N ARG A 117 -2.57 13.05 2.03
CA ARG A 117 -1.47 13.80 2.65
C ARG A 117 -1.95 14.79 3.71
N ARG A 118 -3.11 15.42 3.49
CA ARG A 118 -3.77 16.31 4.48
C ARG A 118 -4.08 15.65 5.84
N ARG A 119 -4.24 14.31 5.88
CA ARG A 119 -4.56 13.54 7.10
C ARG A 119 -3.44 12.59 7.51
N HIS A 120 -2.28 12.63 6.85
CA HIS A 120 -1.22 11.66 7.11
C HIS A 120 -0.77 11.65 8.59
N SER A 121 -0.85 12.78 9.28
CA SER A 121 -0.52 12.90 10.71
C SER A 121 -1.52 12.24 11.64
N SER A 122 -2.75 11.93 11.17
CA SER A 122 -3.73 11.20 11.97
C SER A 122 -3.44 9.71 12.04
N MET A 123 -2.61 9.19 11.14
CA MET A 123 -2.18 7.79 11.19
C MET A 123 -0.97 7.62 12.10
N LEU A 124 -1.17 6.87 13.17
CA LEU A 124 -0.22 6.64 14.25
C LEU A 124 0.69 5.45 13.97
N ASP A 125 0.17 4.42 13.30
CA ASP A 125 0.92 3.20 13.00
C ASP A 125 0.30 2.42 11.85
N VAL A 126 1.12 1.66 11.12
CA VAL A 126 0.70 0.59 10.20
C VAL A 126 1.63 -0.60 10.41
N ARG A 127 1.05 -1.76 10.73
CA ARG A 127 1.80 -2.99 10.97
C ARG A 127 1.02 -4.23 10.59
N SER A 128 1.75 -5.29 10.28
CA SER A 128 1.22 -6.61 10.02
C SER A 128 1.31 -7.54 11.23
N PHE A 129 0.42 -8.52 11.29
CA PHE A 129 0.35 -9.55 12.33
C PHE A 129 0.44 -10.94 11.70
N THR A 130 1.64 -11.54 11.72
CA THR A 130 1.90 -12.87 11.16
C THR A 130 1.30 -14.02 11.98
N ALA A 131 0.96 -13.77 13.25
CA ALA A 131 0.34 -14.76 14.14
C ALA A 131 -1.20 -14.72 14.10
N ALA A 132 -1.80 -13.80 13.34
CA ALA A 132 -3.23 -13.76 13.15
C ALA A 132 -3.61 -14.80 12.09
N ASP A 133 -4.01 -15.98 12.54
CA ASP A 133 -4.46 -17.07 11.68
C ASP A 133 -5.95 -16.88 11.31
N CYS A 134 -6.19 -16.74 10.01
CA CYS A 134 -7.52 -16.57 9.42
C CYS A 134 -7.74 -17.52 8.23
N ASP A 135 -6.91 -18.56 8.07
CA ASP A 135 -6.93 -19.47 6.90
C ASP A 135 -6.86 -18.72 5.55
N THR A 136 -6.05 -17.65 5.49
CA THR A 136 -5.80 -16.88 4.26
C THR A 136 -4.33 -16.90 3.90
N ASP A 137 -4.02 -16.74 2.62
CA ASP A 137 -2.65 -16.59 2.17
C ASP A 137 -2.06 -15.21 2.49
N HIS A 138 -2.80 -14.27 3.08
CA HIS A 138 -2.29 -12.95 3.49
C HIS A 138 -2.20 -12.79 5.01
N TYR A 139 -1.23 -11.99 5.46
CA TYR A 139 -1.16 -11.56 6.85
C TYR A 139 -2.12 -10.38 7.11
N LEU A 140 -2.69 -10.34 8.30
CA LEU A 140 -3.50 -9.21 8.74
C LEU A 140 -2.67 -7.92 8.78
N VAL A 141 -3.09 -6.89 8.06
CA VAL A 141 -2.49 -5.54 8.11
C VAL A 141 -3.44 -4.59 8.83
N VAL A 142 -2.92 -3.87 9.84
CA VAL A 142 -3.70 -2.95 10.66
C VAL A 142 -3.13 -1.55 10.56
N ALA A 143 -4.00 -0.57 10.33
CA ALA A 143 -3.70 0.85 10.52
C ALA A 143 -4.31 1.35 11.84
N ASN A 144 -3.48 1.94 12.68
CA ASN A 144 -3.92 2.69 13.85
C ASN A 144 -4.02 4.17 13.48
N ALA A 145 -5.19 4.77 13.69
CA ALA A 145 -5.45 6.17 13.38
C ALA A 145 -6.21 6.88 14.51
N ARG A 146 -5.86 8.14 14.74
CA ARG A 146 -6.52 9.03 15.69
C ARG A 146 -7.50 9.94 14.97
N GLU A 147 -8.79 9.77 15.23
CA GLU A 147 -9.83 10.57 14.63
C GLU A 147 -10.76 11.17 15.71
N ARG A 148 -11.32 12.34 15.43
CA ARG A 148 -12.39 12.92 16.24
C ARG A 148 -13.73 12.51 15.63
N LEU A 149 -14.59 11.89 16.43
CA LEU A 149 -15.93 11.53 15.99
C LEU A 149 -16.78 12.79 15.87
N ALA A 150 -17.47 12.94 14.74
CA ALA A 150 -18.53 13.91 14.61
C ALA A 150 -19.81 13.29 15.18
N VAL A 151 -20.45 13.98 16.13
CA VAL A 151 -21.80 13.64 16.57
C VAL A 151 -22.76 14.38 15.66
N ASN A 152 -23.34 13.67 14.70
CA ASN A 152 -24.44 14.22 13.91
C ASN A 152 -25.70 14.12 14.77
N LYS A 153 -26.37 15.25 14.98
CA LYS A 153 -27.70 15.31 15.60
C LYS A 153 -28.78 15.02 14.57
#